data_AF-A0A963FER5-F1
#
_entry.id   AF-A0A963FER5-F1
#
_cell.length_a   1.000
_cell.length_b   1.000
_cell.length_c   1.000
_cell.angle_alpha   90.00
_cell.angle_beta   90.00
_cell.angle_gamma   90.00
#
_symmetry.space_group_name_H-M   'P 1'
#
loop_
_entity.id
_entity.type
_entity.pdbx_description
1 polymer ?
#
loop_
_entity_poly.entity_id
_entity_poly.type
_entity_poly.pdbx_seq_one_letter_code
_entity_poly.pdbx_strand_id
1 'polypeptide(L)'
;MQIHRDQIWGKLPDAEQAAAEETKKFDPKAFALELRDDIQQNRIKLPTLPALSLEALVVVNDAGSSMADVARMISKDTSMAARLVRYANSPLYRGISNVASVKAAITRIGMDAVKHAILSLAMRDVFTTGIIAIQARMEALWKHSVIVATKS
;
A
#
# COMPACT_ATOMS: atom_id res chain seq x y z
N MET A 1 68.04 -12.48 -39.80
CA MET A 1 67.50 -13.45 -38.82
C MET A 1 66.16 -12.89 -38.33
N GLN A 2 65.05 -13.38 -38.88
CA GLN A 2 63.69 -12.85 -38.66
C GLN A 2 63.22 -13.20 -37.24
N ILE A 3 62.76 -12.20 -36.49
CA ILE A 3 62.15 -12.38 -35.18
C ILE A 3 60.64 -12.51 -35.41
N HIS A 4 60.13 -13.72 -35.22
CA HIS A 4 58.74 -14.14 -35.40
C HIS A 4 57.88 -13.50 -34.30
N ARG A 5 56.91 -12.66 -34.69
CA ARG A 5 56.13 -11.79 -33.79
C ARG A 5 54.72 -12.34 -33.61
N ASP A 6 54.62 -13.57 -33.12
CA ASP A 6 53.33 -14.24 -32.87
C ASP A 6 53.31 -14.82 -31.46
N GLN A 7 52.79 -14.08 -30.46
CA GLN A 7 52.20 -14.67 -29.22
C GLN A 7 51.56 -13.68 -28.22
N ILE A 8 50.95 -12.58 -28.67
CA ILE A 8 50.27 -11.61 -27.77
C ILE A 8 48.77 -11.42 -28.07
N TRP A 9 48.12 -12.47 -28.56
CA TRP A 9 46.65 -12.53 -28.64
C TRP A 9 46.14 -13.86 -28.06
N GLY A 10 46.37 -14.06 -26.76
CA GLY A 10 45.60 -15.02 -25.99
C GLY A 10 44.15 -14.54 -25.96
N LYS A 11 43.23 -15.39 -26.44
CA LYS A 11 41.80 -15.12 -26.60
C LYS A 11 41.25 -14.30 -25.41
N LEU A 12 40.87 -13.06 -25.67
CA LEU A 12 39.87 -12.39 -24.84
C LEU A 12 38.65 -13.33 -24.79
N PRO A 13 38.06 -13.62 -23.62
CA PRO A 13 36.79 -14.33 -23.59
C PRO A 13 35.81 -13.56 -24.46
N ASP A 14 35.21 -14.24 -25.43
CA ASP A 14 34.26 -13.65 -26.37
C ASP A 14 33.24 -12.85 -25.56
N ALA A 15 33.15 -11.54 -25.78
CA ALA A 15 32.17 -10.67 -25.13
C ALA A 15 30.71 -11.13 -25.39
N GLU A 16 30.54 -12.01 -26.38
CA GLU A 16 29.31 -12.72 -26.71
C GLU A 16 28.96 -13.84 -25.72
N GLN A 17 29.95 -14.46 -25.06
CA GLN A 17 29.74 -15.52 -24.07
C GLN A 17 29.41 -14.96 -22.67
N ALA A 18 29.86 -13.73 -22.34
CA ALA A 18 29.53 -13.07 -21.08
C ALA A 18 28.10 -12.46 -21.06
N ALA A 19 27.53 -12.15 -22.23
CA ALA A 19 26.17 -11.61 -22.32
C ALA A 19 25.07 -12.69 -22.16
N ALA A 20 25.46 -13.96 -22.08
CA ALA A 20 24.57 -15.11 -21.87
C ALA A 20 24.48 -15.55 -20.41
N GLU A 21 24.93 -14.71 -19.45
CA GLU A 21 24.63 -14.89 -18.03
C GLU A 21 23.13 -14.73 -17.77
N GLU A 22 22.43 -15.85 -17.92
CA GLU A 22 21.22 -16.26 -17.22
C GLU A 22 20.18 -15.16 -16.96
N THR A 23 19.37 -14.88 -17.98
CA THR A 23 17.97 -14.53 -17.72
C THR A 23 17.27 -15.77 -17.18
N LYS A 24 17.43 -16.03 -15.88
CA LYS A 24 16.74 -17.11 -15.18
C LYS A 24 15.24 -16.91 -15.40
N LYS A 25 14.67 -17.75 -16.27
CA LYS A 25 13.25 -17.68 -16.64
C LYS A 25 12.44 -17.82 -15.36
N PHE A 26 11.62 -16.83 -15.03
CA PHE A 26 10.80 -16.85 -13.82
C PHE A 26 9.87 -18.07 -13.86
N ASP A 27 9.99 -18.97 -12.88
CA ASP A 27 9.08 -20.10 -12.68
C ASP A 27 8.09 -19.77 -11.55
N PRO A 28 6.81 -19.52 -11.87
CA PRO A 28 5.79 -19.21 -10.87
C PRO A 28 5.59 -20.31 -9.83
N LYS A 29 5.78 -21.59 -10.20
CA LYS A 29 5.56 -22.70 -9.28
C LYS A 29 6.68 -22.80 -8.25
N ALA A 30 7.94 -22.71 -8.69
CA ALA A 30 9.08 -22.67 -7.79
C ALA A 30 8.98 -21.49 -6.81
N PHE A 31 8.65 -20.30 -7.31
CA PHE A 31 8.44 -19.13 -6.47
C PHE A 31 7.31 -19.32 -5.44
N ALA A 32 6.18 -19.90 -5.83
CA ALA A 32 5.07 -20.14 -4.90
C ALA A 32 5.43 -21.13 -3.77
N LEU A 33 6.24 -22.15 -4.08
CA LEU A 33 6.73 -23.10 -3.08
C LEU A 33 7.70 -22.43 -2.10
N GLU A 34 8.66 -21.64 -2.62
CA GLU A 34 9.60 -20.86 -1.81
C GLU A 34 8.86 -19.87 -0.91
N LEU A 35 7.90 -19.12 -1.46
CA LEU A 35 7.08 -18.17 -0.71
C LEU A 35 6.30 -18.85 0.42
N ARG A 36 5.70 -20.02 0.15
CA ARG A 36 4.96 -20.78 1.16
C ARG A 36 5.88 -21.18 2.31
N ASP A 37 7.05 -21.70 1.98
CA ASP A 37 8.02 -22.15 2.98
C ASP A 37 8.53 -20.95 3.80
N ASP A 38 8.73 -19.78 3.18
CA ASP A 38 9.07 -18.54 3.87
C ASP A 38 7.97 -18.03 4.80
N ILE A 39 6.69 -18.14 4.41
CA ILE A 39 5.54 -17.83 5.26
C ILE A 39 5.54 -18.78 6.48
N GLN A 40 5.67 -20.08 6.26
CA GLN A 40 5.63 -21.10 7.32
C GLN A 40 6.77 -20.94 8.33
N GLN A 41 7.93 -20.48 7.86
CA GLN A 41 9.12 -20.28 8.67
C GLN A 41 9.25 -18.83 9.19
N ASN A 42 8.21 -18.01 9.00
CA ASN A 42 8.15 -16.60 9.41
C ASN A 42 9.37 -15.78 8.95
N ARG A 43 9.90 -16.08 7.76
CA ARG A 43 11.06 -15.38 7.16
C ARG A 43 10.65 -14.11 6.40
N ILE A 44 9.35 -13.93 6.18
CA ILE A 44 8.82 -12.74 5.52
C ILE A 44 8.69 -11.59 6.53
N LYS A 45 9.36 -10.48 6.22
CA LYS A 45 9.14 -9.23 6.93
C LYS A 45 7.87 -8.57 6.41
N LEU A 46 6.81 -8.65 7.20
CA LEU A 46 5.59 -7.90 6.91
C LEU A 46 5.85 -6.41 7.06
N PRO A 47 5.25 -5.57 6.19
CA PRO A 47 5.31 -4.13 6.37
C PRO A 47 4.67 -3.76 7.71
N THR A 48 5.37 -2.97 8.51
CA THR A 48 4.83 -2.42 9.74
C THR A 48 3.87 -1.28 9.39
N LEU A 49 2.59 -1.48 9.68
CA LEU A 49 1.60 -0.42 9.62
C LEU A 49 1.90 0.64 10.69
N PRO A 50 1.79 1.94 10.37
CA PRO A 50 1.81 2.98 11.40
C PRO A 50 0.75 2.69 12.47
N ALA A 51 1.06 2.99 13.74
CA ALA A 51 0.19 2.65 14.87
C ALA A 51 -1.24 3.18 14.71
N LEU A 52 -1.40 4.37 14.12
CA LEU A 52 -2.70 4.99 13.87
C LEU A 52 -3.52 4.23 12.82
N SER A 53 -2.88 3.76 11.75
CA SER A 53 -3.53 3.00 10.66
C SER A 53 -3.98 1.63 11.17
N LEU A 54 -3.19 0.99 12.04
CA LEU A 54 -3.58 -0.26 12.70
C LEU A 54 -4.76 -0.05 13.65
N GLU A 55 -4.72 1.00 14.48
CA GLU A 55 -5.83 1.33 15.37
C GLU A 55 -7.13 1.61 14.57
N ALA A 56 -7.01 2.34 13.47
CA ALA A 56 -8.13 2.61 12.57
C ALA A 56 -8.75 1.31 12.02
N LEU A 57 -7.93 0.34 11.62
CA LEU A 57 -8.40 -0.98 11.17
C LEU A 57 -9.16 -1.72 12.27
N VAL A 58 -8.66 -1.71 13.50
CA VAL A 58 -9.31 -2.36 14.64
C VAL A 58 -10.67 -1.71 14.93
N VAL A 59 -10.74 -0.39 15.03
CA VAL A 59 -11.97 0.36 15.34
C VAL A 59 -13.01 0.25 14.22
N VAL A 60 -12.58 0.20 12.95
CA VAL A 60 -13.51 0.09 11.83
C VAL A 60 -14.09 -1.32 11.72
N ASN A 61 -13.27 -2.37 11.87
CA ASN A 61 -13.72 -3.76 11.74
C ASN A 61 -14.48 -4.29 12.96
N ASP A 62 -14.43 -3.60 14.11
CA ASP A 62 -15.22 -3.96 15.27
C ASP A 62 -16.70 -3.56 15.09
N ALA A 63 -17.57 -4.58 15.08
CA ALA A 63 -19.03 -4.41 14.99
C ALA A 63 -19.61 -3.71 16.23
N GLY A 64 -18.93 -3.76 17.38
CA GLY A 64 -19.31 -3.07 18.61
C GLY A 64 -18.85 -1.61 18.70
N SER A 65 -18.04 -1.13 17.76
CA SER A 65 -17.43 0.20 17.85
C SER A 65 -18.45 1.32 17.72
N SER A 66 -18.44 2.22 18.72
CA SER A 66 -19.36 3.33 18.82
C SER A 66 -18.90 4.55 18.00
N MET A 67 -19.82 5.51 17.82
CA MET A 67 -19.47 6.80 17.21
C MET A 67 -18.40 7.56 17.98
N ALA A 68 -18.38 7.39 19.30
CA ALA A 68 -17.36 8.01 20.14
C ALA A 68 -15.98 7.38 19.90
N ASP A 69 -15.89 6.08 19.65
CA ASP A 69 -14.64 5.38 19.35
C ASP A 69 -14.04 5.86 18.04
N VAL A 70 -14.85 5.86 16.98
CA VAL A 70 -14.46 6.36 15.65
C VAL A 70 -14.08 7.84 15.72
N ALA A 71 -14.86 8.67 16.41
CA ALA A 71 -14.54 10.09 16.57
C ALA A 71 -13.23 10.32 17.33
N ARG A 72 -12.95 9.53 18.38
CA ARG A 72 -11.69 9.62 19.15
C ARG A 72 -10.50 9.25 18.28
N MET A 73 -10.60 8.16 17.53
CA MET A 73 -9.53 7.71 16.64
C MET A 73 -9.23 8.76 15.56
N ILE A 74 -10.25 9.27 14.85
CA ILE A 74 -10.05 10.31 13.84
C ILE A 74 -9.44 11.58 14.44
N SER A 75 -9.84 11.94 15.67
CA SER A 75 -9.33 13.13 16.35
C SER A 75 -7.84 13.04 16.72
N LYS A 76 -7.22 11.86 16.66
CA LYS A 76 -5.77 11.69 16.84
C LYS A 76 -4.97 12.28 15.67
N ASP A 77 -5.60 12.44 14.50
CA ASP A 77 -5.03 13.11 13.34
C ASP A 77 -5.86 14.34 12.98
N THR A 78 -5.30 15.52 13.26
CA THR A 78 -5.93 16.83 12.98
C THR A 78 -6.23 17.02 11.49
N SER A 79 -5.39 16.50 10.59
CA SER A 79 -5.60 16.59 9.14
C SER A 79 -6.81 15.74 8.74
N MET A 80 -6.93 14.52 9.25
CA MET A 80 -8.09 13.66 9.02
C MET A 80 -9.38 14.27 9.56
N ALA A 81 -9.35 14.77 10.81
CA ALA A 81 -10.49 15.43 11.43
C ALA A 81 -10.97 16.63 10.60
N ALA A 82 -10.04 17.49 10.17
CA ALA A 82 -10.37 18.65 9.35
C ALA A 82 -10.91 18.26 7.97
N ARG A 83 -10.34 17.23 7.32
CA ARG A 83 -10.82 16.72 6.03
C ARG A 83 -12.23 16.16 6.14
N LEU A 84 -12.53 15.41 7.20
CA LEU A 84 -13.87 14.88 7.45
C LEU A 84 -14.90 15.98 7.65
N VAL A 85 -14.58 17.00 8.46
CA VAL A 85 -15.48 18.15 8.67
C VAL A 85 -15.70 18.91 7.36
N ARG A 86 -14.66 19.15 6.55
CA ARG A 86 -14.82 19.76 5.22
C ARG A 86 -15.70 18.92 4.31
N TYR A 87 -15.56 17.60 4.34
CA TYR A 87 -16.37 16.69 3.52
C TYR A 87 -17.84 16.70 3.93
N ALA A 88 -18.14 16.75 5.24
CA ALA A 88 -19.50 16.87 5.77
C ALA A 88 -20.20 18.19 5.37
N ASN A 89 -19.41 19.23 5.03
CA ASN A 89 -19.90 20.52 4.54
C ASN A 89 -19.85 20.64 3.00
N SER A 90 -19.44 19.60 2.30
CA SER A 90 -19.42 19.58 0.83
C SER A 90 -20.84 19.58 0.25
N PRO A 91 -21.06 20.04 -1.00
CA PRO A 91 -22.40 20.10 -1.62
C PRO A 91 -23.18 18.78 -1.58
N LEU A 92 -22.47 17.64 -1.56
CA LEU A 92 -23.07 16.31 -1.48
C LEU A 92 -23.72 16.02 -0.13
N TYR A 93 -23.17 16.54 0.96
CA TYR A 93 -23.63 16.25 2.34
C TYR A 93 -24.16 17.47 3.10
N ARG A 94 -23.96 18.69 2.58
CA ARG A 94 -24.26 19.92 3.33
C ARG A 94 -25.75 19.98 3.71
N GLY A 95 -26.00 20.32 4.97
CA GLY A 95 -27.33 20.65 5.46
C GLY A 95 -27.54 22.15 5.56
N ILE A 96 -28.58 22.55 6.31
CA ILE A 96 -28.90 23.96 6.58
C ILE A 96 -27.81 24.63 7.44
N SER A 97 -27.26 23.91 8.42
CA SER A 97 -26.23 24.38 9.34
C SER A 97 -24.84 23.83 9.02
N ASN A 98 -23.80 24.62 9.28
CA ASN A 98 -22.41 24.20 9.10
C ASN A 98 -21.98 23.22 10.21
N VAL A 99 -21.20 22.19 9.85
CA VAL A 99 -20.61 21.25 10.81
C VAL A 99 -19.24 21.75 11.27
N ALA A 100 -18.99 21.72 12.58
CA ALA A 100 -17.72 22.15 13.19
C ALA A 100 -17.04 21.07 14.06
N SER A 101 -17.62 19.87 14.18
CA SER A 101 -17.06 18.78 15.01
C SER A 101 -17.06 17.44 14.28
N VAL A 102 -16.10 16.58 14.65
CA VAL A 102 -15.98 15.22 14.10
C VAL A 102 -17.24 14.40 14.36
N LYS A 103 -17.81 14.46 15.58
CA LYS A 103 -19.04 13.76 15.92
C LYS A 103 -20.21 14.20 15.02
N ALA A 104 -20.41 15.51 14.87
CA ALA A 104 -21.47 16.03 14.01
C ALA A 104 -21.23 15.69 12.52
N ALA A 105 -19.97 15.60 12.09
CA ALA A 105 -19.63 15.16 10.74
C ALA A 105 -19.99 13.68 10.51
N ILE A 106 -19.69 12.81 11.48
CA ILE A 106 -20.08 11.39 11.44
C ILE A 106 -21.60 11.25 11.43
N THR A 107 -22.32 12.01 12.27
CA THR A 107 -23.80 11.97 12.29
C THR A 107 -24.40 12.38 10.94
N ARG A 108 -23.80 13.35 10.25
CA ARG A 108 -24.29 13.84 8.95
C ARG A 108 -23.97 12.92 7.78
N ILE A 109 -22.75 12.38 7.75
CA ILE A 109 -22.29 11.51 6.65
C ILE A 109 -22.82 10.08 6.84
N GLY A 110 -22.98 9.63 8.09
CA GLY A 110 -23.30 8.26 8.45
C GLY A 110 -22.05 7.49 8.92
N MET A 111 -22.25 6.58 9.87
CA MET A 111 -21.16 5.79 10.47
C MET A 111 -20.42 4.96 9.42
N ASP A 112 -21.15 4.21 8.61
CA ASP A 112 -20.56 3.22 7.70
C ASP A 112 -19.73 3.90 6.60
N ALA A 113 -20.26 4.99 6.02
CA ALA A 113 -19.52 5.79 5.04
C ALA A 113 -18.22 6.35 5.62
N VAL A 114 -18.22 6.80 6.89
CA VAL A 114 -17.00 7.26 7.56
C VAL A 114 -16.03 6.11 7.83
N LYS A 115 -16.53 4.96 8.31
CA LYS A 115 -15.73 3.75 8.52
C LYS A 115 -15.03 3.30 7.22
N HIS A 116 -15.73 3.27 6.09
CA HIS A 116 -15.15 2.93 4.78
C HIS A 116 -14.10 3.95 4.31
N ALA A 117 -14.33 5.25 4.55
CA ALA A 117 -13.37 6.29 4.20
C ALA A 117 -12.07 6.16 5.03
N ILE A 118 -12.20 5.90 6.33
CA ILE A 118 -11.08 5.65 7.24
C ILE A 118 -10.29 4.41 6.81
N LEU A 119 -11.00 3.31 6.55
CA LEU A 119 -10.39 2.05 6.11
C LEU A 119 -9.59 2.24 4.83
N SER A 120 -10.15 2.97 3.87
CA SER A 120 -9.47 3.30 2.62
C SER A 120 -8.19 4.11 2.89
N LEU A 121 -8.24 5.09 3.79
CA LEU A 121 -7.07 5.90 4.11
C LEU A 121 -5.99 5.09 4.83
N ALA A 122 -6.36 4.28 5.82
CA ALA A 122 -5.43 3.42 6.55
C ALA A 122 -4.76 2.38 5.63
N MET A 123 -5.52 1.86 4.66
CA MET A 123 -5.01 0.89 3.70
C MET A 123 -4.01 1.51 2.71
N ARG A 124 -4.11 2.82 2.44
CA ARG A 124 -3.15 3.52 1.57
C ARG A 124 -1.72 3.40 2.07
N ASP A 125 -1.53 3.43 3.39
CA ASP A 125 -0.20 3.32 4.00
C ASP A 125 0.43 1.93 3.75
N VAL A 126 -0.39 0.87 3.67
CA VAL A 126 0.06 -0.49 3.30
C VAL A 126 0.64 -0.53 1.89
N PHE A 127 0.03 0.23 0.97
CA PHE A 127 0.44 0.26 -0.44
C PHE A 127 1.58 1.26 -0.72
N THR A 128 2.19 1.83 0.31
CA THR A 128 3.32 2.76 0.17
C THR A 128 4.63 2.00 0.35
N THR A 129 5.56 2.13 -0.61
CA THR A 129 6.86 1.43 -0.58
C THR A 129 8.01 2.40 -0.87
N GLY A 130 9.14 2.21 -0.18
CA GLY A 130 10.39 2.93 -0.47
C GLY A 130 11.15 2.37 -1.67
N ILE A 131 10.69 1.26 -2.26
CA ILE A 131 11.35 0.59 -3.38
C ILE A 131 10.79 1.16 -4.69
N ILE A 132 11.55 2.04 -5.34
CA ILE A 132 11.16 2.74 -6.59
C ILE A 132 10.73 1.74 -7.68
N ALA A 133 11.44 0.60 -7.80
CA ALA A 133 11.18 -0.40 -8.84
C ALA A 133 9.76 -0.99 -8.83
N ILE A 134 9.11 -1.03 -7.66
CA ILE A 134 7.76 -1.60 -7.51
C ILE A 134 6.69 -0.54 -7.20
N GLN A 135 7.08 0.74 -7.08
CA GLN A 135 6.17 1.83 -6.70
C GLN A 135 4.98 1.96 -7.68
N ALA A 136 5.25 1.92 -8.99
CA ALA A 136 4.20 1.98 -10.01
C ALA A 136 3.22 0.80 -9.92
N ARG A 137 3.72 -0.40 -9.59
CA ARG A 137 2.89 -1.59 -9.40
C ARG A 137 2.03 -1.47 -8.15
N MET A 138 2.58 -0.94 -7.06
CA MET A 138 1.84 -0.69 -5.81
C MET A 138 0.73 0.33 -6.00
N GLU A 139 0.99 1.41 -6.74
CA GLU A 139 -0.03 2.41 -7.06
C GLU A 139 -1.16 1.80 -7.93
N ALA A 140 -0.81 0.96 -8.91
CA ALA A 140 -1.80 0.27 -9.73
C ALA A 140 -2.67 -0.69 -8.91
N LEU A 141 -2.08 -1.43 -7.96
CA LEU A 141 -2.81 -2.32 -7.04
C LEU A 141 -3.75 -1.54 -6.11
N TRP A 142 -3.30 -0.40 -5.60
CA TRP A 142 -4.14 0.50 -4.82
C TRP A 142 -5.36 0.99 -5.62
N LYS A 143 -5.15 1.51 -6.83
CA LYS A 143 -6.23 1.98 -7.71
C LYS A 143 -7.23 0.86 -8.01
N HIS A 144 -6.74 -0.34 -8.31
CA HIS A 144 -7.59 -1.50 -8.55
C HIS A 144 -8.44 -1.85 -7.32
N SER A 145 -7.83 -1.87 -6.13
CA SER A 145 -8.51 -2.17 -4.87
C SER A 145 -9.64 -1.17 -4.58
N VAL A 146 -9.39 0.12 -4.79
CA VAL A 146 -10.43 1.16 -4.66
C VAL A 146 -11.57 0.95 -5.64
N ILE A 147 -11.26 0.65 -6.92
CA ILE A 147 -12.29 0.41 -7.94
C ILE A 147 -13.18 -0.77 -7.55
N VAL A 148 -12.60 -1.89 -7.10
CA VAL A 148 -13.37 -3.07 -6.68
C VAL A 148 -14.25 -2.74 -5.46
N ALA A 149 -13.73 -2.01 -4.48
CA ALA A 149 -14.48 -1.62 -3.28
C ALA A 149 -15.66 -0.70 -3.58
N THR A 150 -15.52 0.23 -4.54
CA THR A 150 -16.60 1.15 -4.93
C THR A 150 -17.68 0.53 -5.82
N LYS A 151 -17.41 -0.64 -6.41
CA LYS A 151 -18.33 -1.34 -7.33
C LYS A 151 -19.26 -2.34 -6.62
N SER A 152 -19.23 -2.41 -5.29
CA SER A 152 -20.09 -3.26 -4.46
C SER A 152 -21.09 -2.40 -3.69
#